data_AF-A0A1G1C875-F1
#
_entry.id   AF-A0A1G1C875-F1
#
_cell.length_a   1.000
_cell.length_b   1.000
_cell.length_c   1.000
_cell.angle_alpha   90.00
_cell.angle_beta   90.00
_cell.angle_gamma   90.00
#
_symmetry.space_group_name_H-M   'P 1'
#
loop_
_entity.id
_entity.type
_entity.pdbx_description
1 polymer ?
#
loop_
_entity_poly.entity_id
_entity_poly.type
_entity_poly.pdbx_seq_one_letter_code
_entity_poly.pdbx_strand_id
1 'polypeptide(L)'
;MRVGLWRESGSQPRDPAGRGLRSERSSRPFTLLEVVLAMVVLVVGVLAVMRLFPVGLDSERDAVGHTLAAQTAESLLQFYVLNLKNPAGNGANWTGLGLVLPTAKPGAGEPADWAVWDKVGNLTLWRSAGTPGFARIEQSIPGTDANDFFATCRVWRDAVVSWRFENGHWTEYPVPPADALGLNLEVSWPATIPRERRRAALYRIEVFRPE
;
A
#
# COMPACT_ATOMS: atom_id res chain seq x y z
N MET A 1 -68.18 -34.29 -30.34
CA MET A 1 -68.86 -35.26 -31.23
C MET A 1 -67.79 -36.12 -31.89
N ARG A 2 -67.97 -37.45 -31.93
CA ARG A 2 -67.01 -38.56 -32.22
C ARG A 2 -66.02 -38.81 -31.06
N VAL A 3 -66.18 -39.80 -30.18
CA VAL A 3 -66.57 -41.23 -30.28
C VAL A 3 -65.72 -42.00 -31.28
N GLY A 4 -64.85 -42.86 -30.74
CA GLY A 4 -63.98 -43.78 -31.47
C GLY A 4 -63.29 -44.75 -30.49
N LEU A 5 -64.10 -45.61 -29.88
CA LEU A 5 -63.69 -46.88 -29.25
C LEU A 5 -63.16 -47.80 -30.35
N TRP A 6 -61.97 -48.40 -30.23
CA TRP A 6 -61.67 -49.72 -30.79
C TRP A 6 -60.58 -50.43 -29.98
N ARG A 7 -60.80 -51.74 -29.83
CA ARG A 7 -60.15 -52.75 -29.00
C ARG A 7 -59.50 -53.77 -29.92
N GLU A 8 -58.26 -54.17 -29.66
CA GLU A 8 -57.59 -55.40 -30.14
C GLU A 8 -56.37 -55.58 -29.20
N SER A 9 -56.29 -56.52 -28.24
CA SER A 9 -56.26 -57.99 -28.32
C SER A 9 -55.28 -58.53 -29.36
N GLY A 10 -53.99 -58.55 -29.02
CA GLY A 10 -52.95 -59.30 -29.73
C GLY A 10 -51.97 -59.91 -28.73
N SER A 11 -52.01 -61.23 -28.59
CA SER A 11 -51.18 -62.04 -27.72
C SER A 11 -49.97 -62.61 -28.44
N GLN A 12 -48.81 -62.57 -27.74
CA GLN A 12 -47.58 -63.39 -27.90
C GLN A 12 -46.60 -63.05 -29.05
N PRO A 13 -45.30 -63.43 -28.97
CA PRO A 13 -44.61 -64.25 -27.96
C PRO A 13 -43.38 -63.58 -27.30
N ARG A 14 -42.91 -64.21 -26.20
CA ARG A 14 -41.66 -63.89 -25.49
C ARG A 14 -40.46 -64.42 -26.27
N ASP A 15 -39.51 -63.54 -26.58
CA ASP A 15 -38.14 -63.94 -26.92
C ASP A 15 -37.21 -63.78 -25.70
N PRO A 16 -36.47 -64.83 -25.29
CA PRO A 16 -35.57 -64.80 -24.16
C PRO A 16 -34.10 -64.81 -24.65
N ALA A 17 -33.46 -63.64 -24.79
CA ALA A 17 -31.98 -63.51 -24.70
C ALA A 17 -31.52 -62.08 -25.00
N GLY A 18 -31.93 -61.14 -24.17
CA GLY A 18 -31.24 -59.86 -24.04
C GLY A 18 -30.62 -59.80 -22.66
N ARG A 19 -29.58 -60.59 -22.39
CA ARG A 19 -28.82 -60.56 -21.13
C ARG A 19 -28.09 -59.22 -21.07
N GLY A 20 -28.83 -58.19 -20.67
CA GLY A 20 -28.26 -56.91 -20.29
C GLY A 20 -27.24 -57.15 -19.20
N LEU A 21 -25.97 -56.90 -19.50
CA LEU A 21 -24.98 -56.59 -18.49
C LEU A 21 -25.41 -55.25 -17.86
N ARG A 22 -26.45 -55.31 -17.01
CA ARG A 22 -26.59 -54.35 -15.93
C ARG A 22 -25.39 -54.59 -15.05
N SER A 23 -24.32 -53.85 -15.32
CA SER A 23 -23.34 -53.51 -14.31
C SER A 23 -24.14 -52.88 -13.16
N GLU A 24 -24.57 -53.71 -12.22
CA GLU A 24 -25.01 -53.24 -10.91
C GLU A 24 -23.80 -52.54 -10.32
N ARG A 25 -23.77 -51.21 -10.46
CA ARG A 25 -22.92 -50.36 -9.66
C ARG A 25 -23.32 -50.62 -8.22
N SER A 26 -22.61 -51.51 -7.55
CA SER A 26 -22.70 -51.63 -6.10
C SER A 26 -22.18 -50.32 -5.51
N SER A 27 -23.10 -49.43 -5.16
CA SER A 27 -22.78 -48.32 -4.27
C SER A 27 -22.52 -48.93 -2.91
N ARG A 28 -21.24 -49.15 -2.57
CA ARG A 28 -20.88 -49.52 -1.20
C ARG A 28 -21.19 -48.31 -0.32
N PRO A 29 -22.07 -48.41 0.69
CA PRO A 29 -22.28 -47.32 1.63
C PRO A 29 -20.98 -47.06 2.39
N PHE A 30 -20.69 -45.78 2.65
CA PHE A 30 -19.51 -45.37 3.43
C PHE A 30 -19.53 -46.00 4.82
N THR A 31 -18.37 -46.48 5.26
CA THR A 31 -18.24 -46.98 6.63
C THR A 31 -18.15 -45.82 7.62
N LEU A 32 -18.66 -46.01 8.84
CA LEU A 32 -18.60 -44.97 9.88
C LEU A 32 -17.15 -44.53 10.16
N LEU A 33 -16.19 -45.46 10.09
CA LEU A 33 -14.77 -45.18 10.23
C LEU A 33 -14.26 -44.21 9.15
N GLU A 34 -14.67 -44.41 7.90
CA GLU A 34 -14.26 -43.58 6.78
C GLU A 34 -14.83 -42.16 6.89
N VAL A 35 -16.08 -42.02 7.36
CA VAL A 35 -16.70 -40.71 7.63
C VAL A 35 -15.97 -40.00 8.77
N VAL A 36 -15.65 -40.70 9.86
CA VAL A 36 -14.92 -40.10 10.99
C VAL A 36 -13.50 -39.70 10.57
N LEU A 37 -12.80 -40.52 9.80
CA LEU A 37 -11.46 -40.21 9.31
C LEU A 37 -11.48 -39.02 8.35
N ALA A 38 -12.46 -38.95 7.45
CA ALA A 38 -12.68 -37.80 6.57
C ALA A 38 -12.96 -36.52 7.37
N MET A 39 -13.77 -36.61 8.43
CA MET A 39 -14.06 -35.46 9.30
C MET A 39 -12.82 -34.97 10.04
N VAL A 40 -11.97 -35.87 10.55
CA VAL A 40 -10.70 -35.51 11.21
C VAL A 40 -9.76 -34.81 10.24
N VAL A 41 -9.58 -35.35 9.03
CA VAL A 41 -8.74 -34.73 8.00
C VAL A 41 -9.28 -33.35 7.61
N LEU A 42 -10.60 -33.21 7.48
CA LEU A 42 -11.24 -31.92 7.17
C LEU A 42 -10.99 -30.90 8.29
N VAL A 43 -11.18 -31.27 9.55
CA VAL A 43 -10.93 -30.36 10.69
C VAL A 43 -9.47 -29.92 10.74
N VAL A 44 -8.53 -30.85 10.60
CA VAL A 44 -7.09 -30.53 10.57
C VAL A 44 -6.75 -29.61 9.39
N GLY A 45 -7.32 -29.88 8.21
CA GLY A 45 -7.15 -29.06 7.02
C GLY A 45 -7.66 -27.63 7.20
N VAL A 46 -8.88 -27.46 7.75
CA VAL A 46 -9.46 -26.14 8.01
C VAL A 46 -8.64 -25.36 9.05
N LEU A 47 -8.19 -26.03 10.12
CA LEU A 47 -7.34 -25.39 11.14
C LEU A 47 -5.98 -24.95 10.57
N ALA A 48 -5.40 -25.74 9.65
CA ALA A 48 -4.16 -25.37 8.98
C ALA A 48 -4.34 -24.12 8.10
N VAL A 49 -5.42 -24.06 7.32
CA VAL A 49 -5.70 -22.90 6.46
C VAL A 49 -6.04 -21.66 7.30
N MET A 50 -6.83 -21.81 8.37
CA MET A 50 -7.17 -20.71 9.28
C MET A 50 -5.93 -20.03 9.91
N ARG A 51 -4.83 -20.77 10.11
CA ARG A 51 -3.59 -20.17 10.60
C ARG A 51 -2.85 -19.33 9.57
N LEU A 52 -3.04 -19.58 8.28
CA LEU A 52 -2.40 -18.83 7.21
C LEU A 52 -3.08 -17.47 6.96
N PHE A 53 -4.40 -17.38 7.19
CA PHE A 53 -5.18 -16.18 6.92
C PHE A 53 -4.66 -14.92 7.64
N PRO A 54 -4.41 -14.92 8.96
CA PRO A 54 -3.91 -13.73 9.65
C PRO A 54 -2.57 -13.25 9.09
N VAL A 55 -1.67 -14.17 8.75
CA VAL A 55 -0.35 -13.85 8.19
C VAL A 55 -0.47 -13.20 6.82
N GLY A 56 -1.37 -13.72 5.97
CA GLY A 56 -1.68 -13.12 4.67
C GLY A 56 -2.22 -11.70 4.80
N LEU A 57 -3.22 -11.51 5.69
CA LEU A 57 -3.83 -10.19 5.92
C LEU A 57 -2.85 -9.17 6.48
N ASP A 58 -1.98 -9.57 7.41
CA ASP A 58 -0.93 -8.68 7.93
C ASP A 58 0.04 -8.29 6.80
N SER A 59 0.48 -9.25 5.98
CA SER A 59 1.36 -8.98 4.84
C SER A 59 0.72 -8.05 3.80
N GLU A 60 -0.58 -8.20 3.53
CA GLU A 60 -1.30 -7.34 2.59
C GLU A 60 -1.44 -5.91 3.14
N ARG A 61 -1.85 -5.76 4.40
CA ARG A 61 -1.94 -4.44 5.06
C ARG A 61 -0.60 -3.72 5.01
N ASP A 62 0.47 -4.47 5.25
CA ASP A 62 1.82 -3.95 5.25
C ASP A 62 2.25 -3.46 3.86
N ALA A 63 2.00 -4.28 2.83
CA ALA A 63 2.29 -3.93 1.44
C ALA A 63 1.50 -2.69 0.98
N VAL A 64 0.22 -2.59 1.36
CA VAL A 64 -0.61 -1.41 1.09
C VAL A 64 -0.03 -0.19 1.79
N GLY A 65 0.33 -0.31 3.07
CA GLY A 65 0.96 0.78 3.83
C GLY A 65 2.27 1.27 3.20
N HIS A 66 3.12 0.38 2.70
CA HIS A 66 4.35 0.75 1.99
C HIS A 66 4.07 1.47 0.67
N THR A 67 3.10 1.00 -0.11
CA THR A 67 2.70 1.63 -1.38
C THR A 67 2.18 3.06 -1.13
N LEU A 68 1.28 3.22 -0.16
CA LEU A 68 0.72 4.53 0.19
C LEU A 68 1.79 5.47 0.76
N ALA A 69 2.71 4.95 1.57
CA ALA A 69 3.84 5.74 2.09
C ALA A 69 4.77 6.21 0.96
N ALA A 70 5.05 5.37 -0.03
CA ALA A 70 5.87 5.73 -1.18
C ALA A 70 5.18 6.78 -2.06
N GLN A 71 3.90 6.60 -2.36
CA GLN A 71 3.12 7.59 -3.13
C GLN A 71 3.04 8.94 -2.40
N THR A 72 2.84 8.89 -1.09
CA THR A 72 2.81 10.07 -0.21
C THR A 72 4.16 10.76 -0.18
N ALA A 73 5.25 10.01 -0.08
CA ALA A 73 6.61 10.54 -0.09
C ALA A 73 6.91 11.27 -1.40
N GLU A 74 6.59 10.64 -2.53
CA GLU A 74 6.77 11.21 -3.86
C GLU A 74 5.98 12.51 -4.01
N SER A 75 4.71 12.50 -3.60
CA SER A 75 3.83 13.67 -3.70
C SER A 75 4.38 14.84 -2.87
N LEU A 76 4.86 14.58 -1.65
CA LEU A 76 5.44 15.61 -0.79
C LEU A 76 6.79 16.12 -1.31
N LEU A 77 7.69 15.23 -1.73
CA LEU A 77 8.99 15.61 -2.27
C LEU A 77 8.82 16.44 -3.53
N GLN A 78 7.93 16.03 -4.44
CA GLN A 78 7.64 16.78 -5.65
C GLN A 78 7.00 18.13 -5.32
N PHE A 79 6.11 18.20 -4.33
CA PHE A 79 5.59 19.46 -3.84
C PHE A 79 6.71 20.39 -3.33
N TYR A 80 7.68 19.88 -2.56
CA TYR A 80 8.86 20.65 -2.16
C TYR A 80 9.67 21.13 -3.37
N VAL A 81 9.97 20.24 -4.33
CA VAL A 81 10.73 20.57 -5.55
C VAL A 81 10.05 21.69 -6.33
N LEU A 82 8.74 21.59 -6.57
CA LEU A 82 7.97 22.59 -7.30
C LEU A 82 7.98 23.94 -6.58
N ASN A 83 7.80 23.94 -5.26
CA ASN A 83 7.84 25.18 -4.48
C ASN A 83 9.23 25.82 -4.45
N LEU A 84 10.29 25.02 -4.32
CA LEU A 84 11.68 25.50 -4.33
C LEU A 84 12.08 26.09 -5.69
N LYS A 85 11.60 25.49 -6.79
CA LYS A 85 11.88 25.92 -8.16
C LYS A 85 10.94 27.00 -8.69
N ASN A 86 9.93 27.41 -7.93
CA ASN A 86 8.94 28.39 -8.39
C ASN A 86 9.62 29.75 -8.69
N PRO A 87 9.60 30.23 -9.95
CA PRO A 87 10.29 31.45 -10.36
C PRO A 87 9.65 32.74 -9.81
N ALA A 88 8.38 32.68 -9.37
CA ALA A 88 7.65 33.85 -8.87
C ALA A 88 8.27 34.49 -7.61
N GLY A 89 9.25 33.82 -6.98
CA GLY A 89 9.90 34.28 -5.75
C GLY A 89 11.34 34.80 -5.88
N ASN A 90 11.98 34.89 -7.06
CA ASN A 90 13.41 35.30 -7.14
C ASN A 90 14.35 34.50 -6.19
N GLY A 91 14.08 33.21 -6.00
CA GLY A 91 14.82 32.38 -5.01
C GLY A 91 14.41 32.59 -3.55
N ALA A 92 13.38 33.39 -3.25
CA ALA A 92 12.84 33.56 -1.90
C ALA A 92 12.36 32.24 -1.29
N ASN A 93 11.82 31.32 -2.09
CA ASN A 93 11.44 29.99 -1.61
C ASN A 93 12.66 29.12 -1.29
N TRP A 94 13.78 29.30 -2.01
CA TRP A 94 15.02 28.62 -1.68
C TRP A 94 15.49 28.99 -0.27
N THR A 95 15.50 30.29 0.04
CA THR A 95 15.90 30.80 1.34
C THR A 95 14.85 30.55 2.42
N GLY A 96 13.57 30.80 2.13
CA GLY A 96 12.47 30.79 3.11
C GLY A 96 11.83 29.42 3.35
N LEU A 97 11.99 28.46 2.44
CA LEU A 97 11.54 27.08 2.62
C LEU A 97 12.73 26.12 2.68
N GLY A 98 13.65 26.20 1.71
CA GLY A 98 14.77 25.25 1.59
C GLY A 98 15.78 25.36 2.72
N LEU A 99 16.42 26.52 2.87
CA LEU A 99 17.49 26.73 3.86
C LEU A 99 17.00 26.73 5.32
N VAL A 100 15.71 27.00 5.53
CA VAL A 100 15.03 26.94 6.85
C VAL A 100 14.82 25.50 7.32
N LEU A 101 14.82 24.51 6.40
CA LEU A 101 14.77 23.11 6.82
C LEU A 101 15.99 22.76 7.69
N PRO A 102 15.79 21.91 8.71
CA PRO A 102 16.87 21.50 9.59
C PRO A 102 17.93 20.71 8.81
N THR A 103 19.19 20.86 9.18
CA THR A 103 20.32 20.12 8.58
C THR A 103 20.49 18.70 9.12
N ALA A 104 19.72 18.36 10.15
CA ALA A 104 19.70 17.05 10.75
C ALA A 104 18.26 16.59 10.91
N LYS A 105 18.08 15.27 10.98
CA LYS A 105 16.77 14.66 11.18
C LYS A 105 16.09 15.23 12.44
N PRO A 106 14.86 15.73 12.34
CA PRO A 106 14.10 16.21 13.48
C PRO A 106 13.94 15.14 14.56
N GLY A 107 14.02 15.59 15.82
CA GLY A 107 13.92 14.74 17.01
C GLY A 107 12.57 14.05 17.18
N ALA A 108 12.47 13.16 18.17
CA ALA A 108 11.30 12.29 18.36
C ALA A 108 9.98 13.03 18.66
N GLY A 109 10.03 14.22 19.27
CA GLY A 109 8.84 15.00 19.65
C GLY A 109 8.11 15.56 18.43
N GLU A 110 6.85 15.17 18.26
CA GLU A 110 5.98 15.76 17.25
C GLU A 110 5.42 17.10 17.73
N PRO A 111 5.29 18.10 16.83
CA PRO A 111 4.67 19.35 17.18
C PRO A 111 3.18 19.15 17.48
N ALA A 112 2.65 19.95 18.40
CA ALA A 112 1.22 20.00 18.69
C ALA A 112 0.46 20.85 17.64
N ASP A 113 1.13 21.86 17.09
CA ASP A 113 0.53 22.83 16.18
C ASP A 113 0.71 22.43 14.72
N TRP A 114 -0.42 22.18 14.05
CA TRP A 114 -0.50 21.82 12.64
C TRP A 114 -1.36 22.82 11.88
N ALA A 115 -0.85 23.29 10.75
CA ALA A 115 -1.58 24.14 9.83
C ALA A 115 -1.66 23.46 8.47
N VAL A 116 -2.82 23.54 7.81
CA VAL A 116 -2.94 23.11 6.42
C VAL A 116 -1.98 23.94 5.58
N TRP A 117 -1.09 23.25 4.87
CA TRP A 117 -0.18 23.86 3.92
C TRP A 117 -0.83 23.93 2.55
N ASP A 118 -1.41 22.81 2.10
CA ASP A 118 -2.11 22.74 0.82
C ASP A 118 -3.13 21.60 0.82
N LYS A 119 -4.09 21.64 -0.11
CA LYS A 119 -5.07 20.60 -0.31
C LYS A 119 -5.27 20.35 -1.80
N VAL A 120 -4.95 19.15 -2.24
CA VAL A 120 -5.07 18.72 -3.64
C VAL A 120 -6.02 17.53 -3.72
N GLY A 121 -7.25 17.79 -4.16
CA GLY A 121 -8.30 16.77 -4.20
C GLY A 121 -8.59 16.20 -2.81
N ASN A 122 -8.31 14.91 -2.62
CA ASN A 122 -8.49 14.19 -1.36
C ASN A 122 -7.21 14.12 -0.49
N LEU A 123 -6.11 14.73 -0.94
CA LEU A 123 -4.86 14.82 -0.19
C LEU A 123 -4.80 16.17 0.54
N THR A 124 -4.62 16.12 1.85
CA THR A 124 -4.36 17.32 2.67
C THR A 124 -2.92 17.25 3.19
N LEU A 125 -2.14 18.26 2.82
CA LEU A 125 -0.78 18.47 3.29
C LEU A 125 -0.80 19.43 4.46
N TRP A 126 -0.18 19.04 5.55
CA TRP A 126 -0.07 19.82 6.77
C TRP A 126 1.40 20.10 7.06
N ARG A 127 1.67 21.28 7.63
CA ARG A 127 3.00 21.64 8.13
C ARG A 127 2.92 22.08 9.58
N SER A 128 4.00 21.90 10.32
CA SER A 128 4.09 22.53 11.63
C SER A 128 4.25 24.05 11.50
N ALA A 129 3.51 24.81 12.29
CA ALA A 129 3.59 26.26 12.30
C ALA A 129 4.87 26.79 12.97
N GLY A 130 5.44 26.04 13.93
CA GLY A 130 6.56 26.49 14.75
C GLY A 130 7.84 25.66 14.62
N THR A 131 7.77 24.43 14.08
CA THR A 131 8.95 23.55 13.99
C THR A 131 9.18 23.12 12.55
N PRO A 132 10.10 23.78 11.80
CA PRO A 132 10.41 23.38 10.44
C PRO A 132 10.92 21.94 10.39
N GLY A 133 10.59 21.23 9.31
CA GLY A 133 10.95 19.82 9.14
C GLY A 133 9.90 18.83 9.63
N PHE A 134 8.73 19.26 10.07
CA PHE A 134 7.59 18.38 10.31
C PHE A 134 6.45 18.66 9.33
N ALA A 135 5.97 17.60 8.69
CA ALA A 135 4.79 17.62 7.84
C ALA A 135 3.85 16.46 8.21
N ARG A 136 2.57 16.57 7.87
CA ARG A 136 1.60 15.49 7.99
C ARG A 136 0.83 15.38 6.69
N ILE A 137 0.45 14.16 6.36
CA ILE A 137 -0.29 13.89 5.13
C ILE A 137 -1.49 13.03 5.48
N GLU A 138 -2.65 13.54 5.07
CA GLU A 138 -3.95 12.90 5.21
C GLU A 138 -4.51 12.66 3.82
N GLN A 139 -4.80 11.40 3.51
CA GLN A 139 -5.55 11.02 2.32
C GLN A 139 -6.93 10.56 2.78
N SER A 140 -7.96 11.30 2.39
CA SER A 140 -9.34 10.95 2.70
C SER A 140 -9.94 10.08 1.58
N ILE A 141 -10.90 9.24 1.94
CA ILE A 141 -11.69 8.49 0.95
C ILE A 141 -12.66 9.48 0.28
N PRO A 142 -12.71 9.55 -1.06
CA PRO A 142 -13.61 10.46 -1.77
C PRO A 142 -15.06 10.33 -1.29
N GLY A 143 -15.67 11.46 -0.93
CA GLY A 143 -17.07 11.51 -0.48
C GLY A 143 -17.31 11.08 0.97
N THR A 144 -16.26 10.88 1.77
CA THR A 144 -16.38 10.58 3.21
C THR A 144 -15.37 11.41 4.03
N ASP A 145 -15.64 11.54 5.32
CA ASP A 145 -14.70 12.14 6.28
C ASP A 145 -13.70 11.11 6.84
N ALA A 146 -13.67 9.88 6.30
CA ALA A 146 -12.77 8.83 6.75
C ALA A 146 -11.40 8.96 6.07
N ASN A 147 -10.34 8.83 6.87
CA ASN A 147 -8.96 8.81 6.39
C ASN A 147 -8.59 7.40 5.92
N ASP A 148 -8.17 7.29 4.66
CA ASP A 148 -7.62 6.09 4.04
C ASP A 148 -6.15 5.90 4.45
N PHE A 149 -5.41 7.01 4.48
CA PHE A 149 -4.01 7.01 4.89
C PHE A 149 -3.68 8.25 5.72
N PHE A 150 -2.92 8.03 6.80
CA PHE A 150 -2.46 9.11 7.66
C PHE A 150 -1.02 8.87 8.10
N ALA A 151 -0.13 9.80 7.75
CA ALA A 151 1.29 9.69 8.04
C ALA A 151 1.88 11.00 8.57
N THR A 152 2.83 10.87 9.50
CA THR A 152 3.68 11.98 9.95
C THR A 152 5.02 11.88 9.22
N CYS A 153 5.43 13.00 8.64
CA CYS A 153 6.63 13.15 7.84
C CYS A 153 7.67 14.00 8.58
N ARG A 154 8.94 13.60 8.48
CA ARG A 154 10.08 14.42 8.89
C ARG A 154 10.93 14.77 7.70
N VAL A 155 11.21 16.05 7.52
CA VAL A 155 11.95 16.59 6.41
C VAL A 155 13.19 17.28 6.96
N TRP A 156 14.35 16.96 6.39
CA TRP A 156 15.60 17.66 6.68
C TRP A 156 16.41 17.75 5.40
N ARG A 157 17.34 18.71 5.40
CA ARG A 157 18.28 18.90 4.30
C ARG A 157 19.65 18.36 4.67
N ASP A 158 20.39 17.97 3.66
CA ASP A 158 21.81 17.63 3.74
C ASP A 158 22.55 18.23 2.53
N ALA A 159 23.88 18.25 2.59
CA ALA A 159 24.70 18.73 1.49
C ALA A 159 24.61 17.77 0.28
N VAL A 160 24.56 18.36 -0.92
CA VAL A 160 24.70 17.60 -2.17
C VAL A 160 26.18 17.53 -2.52
N VAL A 161 26.57 16.39 -3.05
CA VAL A 161 27.94 16.11 -3.45
C VAL A 161 27.96 15.87 -4.95
N SER A 162 28.87 16.53 -5.66
CA SER A 162 29.14 16.30 -7.07
C SER A 162 30.51 15.66 -7.25
N TRP A 163 30.68 14.90 -8.33
CA TRP A 163 31.95 14.29 -8.69
C TRP A 163 32.56 15.03 -9.87
N ARG A 164 33.83 15.43 -9.74
CA ARG A 164 34.59 16.07 -10.82
C ARG A 164 35.87 15.31 -11.10
N PHE A 165 36.18 15.13 -12.37
CA PHE A 165 37.45 14.52 -12.78
C PHE A 165 38.52 15.60 -12.92
N GLU A 166 39.51 15.60 -12.03
CA GLU A 166 40.62 16.56 -12.01
C GLU A 166 41.93 15.82 -11.79
N ASN A 167 43.01 16.25 -12.45
CA ASN A 167 44.35 15.68 -12.29
C ASN A 167 44.40 14.13 -12.40
N GLY A 168 43.60 13.56 -13.31
CA GLY A 168 43.59 12.13 -13.59
C GLY A 168 42.83 11.25 -12.58
N HIS A 169 42.09 11.83 -11.63
CA HIS A 169 41.26 11.08 -10.67
C HIS A 169 39.90 11.76 -10.44
N TRP A 170 38.94 10.98 -9.95
CA TRP A 170 37.63 11.48 -9.52
C TRP A 170 37.72 12.03 -8.11
N THR A 171 37.33 13.28 -7.93
CA THR A 171 37.34 13.98 -6.65
C THR A 171 35.93 14.43 -6.28
N GLU A 172 35.61 14.27 -5.00
CA GLU A 172 34.35 14.68 -4.40
C GLU A 172 34.33 16.19 -4.16
N TYR A 173 33.28 16.87 -4.61
CA TYR A 173 33.10 18.31 -4.45
C TYR A 173 31.73 18.62 -3.81
N PRO A 174 31.68 19.17 -2.58
CA PRO A 174 30.43 19.56 -1.96
C PRO A 174 29.82 20.76 -2.71
N VAL A 175 28.58 20.61 -3.15
CA VAL A 175 27.84 21.68 -3.80
C VAL A 175 27.31 22.63 -2.72
N PRO A 176 27.50 23.96 -2.85
CA PRO A 176 26.99 24.91 -1.87
C PRO A 176 25.47 24.78 -1.67
N PRO A 177 24.96 24.89 -0.44
CA PRO A 177 23.51 24.86 -0.17
C PRO A 177 22.71 25.97 -0.90
N ALA A 178 23.39 27.01 -1.38
CA ALA A 178 22.79 28.05 -2.20
C ALA A 178 22.41 27.59 -3.61
N ASP A 179 23.03 26.49 -4.07
CA ASP A 179 22.93 25.97 -5.44
C ASP A 179 22.26 24.59 -5.49
N ALA A 180 22.44 23.76 -4.46
CA ALA A 180 21.78 22.46 -4.38
C ALA A 180 21.45 22.03 -2.94
N LEU A 181 20.36 21.28 -2.78
CA LEU A 181 19.90 20.75 -1.50
C LEU A 181 19.53 19.26 -1.64
N GLY A 182 20.07 18.43 -0.74
CA GLY A 182 19.64 17.04 -0.58
C GLY A 182 18.47 16.99 0.39
N LEU A 183 17.25 16.80 -0.10
CA LEU A 183 16.06 16.68 0.74
C LEU A 183 15.89 15.24 1.17
N ASN A 184 15.89 15.01 2.48
CA ASN A 184 15.60 13.73 3.09
C ASN A 184 14.21 13.77 3.71
N LEU A 185 13.46 12.70 3.51
CA LEU A 185 12.10 12.55 4.00
C LEU A 185 11.96 11.20 4.71
N GLU A 186 11.58 11.23 5.98
CA GLU A 186 11.06 10.04 6.66
C GLU A 186 9.54 10.11 6.68
N VAL A 187 8.87 9.12 6.12
CA VAL A 187 7.43 8.93 6.25
C VAL A 187 7.17 7.90 7.33
N SER A 188 6.35 8.21 8.33
CA SER A 188 5.99 7.30 9.42
C SER A 188 4.48 7.11 9.52
N TRP A 189 4.03 5.84 9.51
CA TRP A 189 2.61 5.47 9.47
C TRP A 189 2.30 4.23 10.32
N PRO A 190 1.04 4.02 10.73
CA PRO A 190 -0.04 5.01 10.74
C PRO A 190 0.19 6.08 11.82
N ALA A 191 -0.16 7.34 11.55
CA ALA A 191 0.07 8.43 12.50
C ALA A 191 -0.84 8.40 13.75
N THR A 192 -1.83 7.50 13.79
CA THR A 192 -2.76 7.33 14.92
C THR A 192 -2.17 6.59 16.12
N ILE A 193 -1.08 5.85 15.95
CA ILE A 193 -0.41 5.11 17.04
C ILE A 193 0.86 5.84 17.51
N PRO A 194 1.39 5.54 18.72
CA PRO A 194 2.66 6.09 19.18
C PRO A 194 3.80 5.79 18.21
N ARG A 195 4.73 6.74 18.05
CA ARG A 195 5.78 6.70 17.02
C ARG A 195 6.64 5.44 17.10
N GLU A 196 6.94 4.97 18.30
CA GLU A 196 7.80 3.80 18.55
C GLU A 196 7.22 2.52 17.97
N ARG A 197 5.91 2.52 17.66
CA ARG A 197 5.18 1.39 17.08
C ARG A 197 4.84 1.59 15.60
N ARG A 198 5.20 2.73 15.03
CA ARG A 198 4.95 3.03 13.61
C ARG A 198 5.98 2.37 12.73
N ARG A 199 5.57 2.13 11.49
CA ARG A 199 6.49 1.86 10.39
C ARG A 199 7.08 3.16 9.90
N ALA A 200 8.30 3.11 9.41
CA ALA A 200 8.95 4.25 8.80
C ALA A 200 9.69 3.84 7.52
N ALA A 201 9.69 4.72 6.53
CA ALA A 201 10.50 4.60 5.33
C ALA A 201 11.22 5.92 5.07
N LEU A 202 12.43 5.81 4.52
CA LEU A 202 13.31 6.93 4.21
C LEU A 202 13.41 7.12 2.70
N TYR A 203 13.28 8.36 2.28
CA TYR A 203 13.36 8.80 0.89
C TYR A 203 14.31 9.98 0.80
N ARG A 204 14.98 10.13 -0.35
CA ARG A 204 15.89 11.24 -0.62
C ARG A 204 15.74 11.69 -2.07
N ILE A 205 15.77 13.00 -2.27
CA ILE A 205 15.88 13.62 -3.58
C ILE A 205 16.87 14.78 -3.54
N GLU A 206 17.60 14.98 -4.63
CA GLU A 206 18.51 16.11 -4.76
C GLU A 206 17.88 17.16 -5.66
N VAL A 207 17.85 18.40 -5.17
CA VAL A 207 17.22 19.52 -5.85
C VAL A 207 18.30 20.54 -6.17
N PHE A 208 18.44 20.86 -7.44
CA PHE A 208 19.32 21.93 -7.92
C PHE A 208 18.50 23.19 -8.16
N ARG A 209 19.06 24.33 -7.76
CA ARG A 209 18.48 25.63 -7.99
C ARG A 209 18.47 25.91 -9.51
N PRO A 210 17.34 26.36 -10.08
CA PRO A 210 17.31 26.80 -11.47
C PRO A 210 18.15 28.08 -11.61
N GLU A 211 18.93 28.17 -12.68
CA GLU A 211 19.72 29.37 -13.05
C GLU A 211 18.84 30.59 -13.33
#